data_AF-A0AAD1CF19-F1
#
_entry.id   AF-A0AAD1CF19-F1
#
_cell.length_a   1.000
_cell.length_b   1.000
_cell.length_c   1.000
_cell.angle_alpha   90.00
_cell.angle_beta   90.00
_cell.angle_gamma   90.00
#
_symmetry.space_group_name_H-M   'P 1'
#
loop_
_entity.id
_entity.type
_entity.pdbx_description
1 polymer ?
#
loop_
_entity_poly.entity_id
_entity_poly.type
_entity_poly.pdbx_seq_one_letter_code
_entity_poly.pdbx_strand_id
1 'polypeptide(L)'
;MSYSTNYKNATFIYIAYSKQSNLFKVGITKNTSRRIDAINQAKLGMVSDWVYIGFVRLGAGVLVVTPIDLLMVKFTFYKRSNNLIVHLFAFRKTNGFSY
;
A
#
# COMPACT_ATOMS: atom_id res chain seq x y z
N MET A 1 16.21 10.87 -9.95
CA MET A 1 15.81 11.00 -8.53
C MET A 1 15.18 9.67 -8.11
N SER A 2 15.83 8.89 -7.25
CA SER A 2 15.39 7.51 -6.94
C SER A 2 14.11 7.52 -6.11
N TYR A 3 13.11 6.71 -6.50
CA TYR A 3 11.83 6.56 -5.80
C TYR A 3 12.00 6.21 -4.31
N SER A 4 13.11 5.57 -3.91
CA SER A 4 13.37 5.14 -2.53
C SER A 4 13.61 6.29 -1.56
N THR A 5 14.08 7.46 -2.02
CA THR A 5 14.43 8.58 -1.13
C THR A 5 13.19 9.25 -0.52
N ASN A 6 12.05 9.20 -1.21
CA ASN A 6 10.83 9.90 -0.77
C ASN A 6 10.09 9.19 0.38
N TYR A 7 10.31 7.89 0.57
CA TYR A 7 9.58 7.08 1.55
C TYR A 7 10.23 7.03 2.93
N LYS A 8 11.48 7.46 3.07
CA LYS A 8 12.26 7.40 4.32
C LYS A 8 11.62 8.12 5.52
N ASN A 9 10.69 9.05 5.27
CA ASN A 9 10.00 9.82 6.32
C ASN A 9 8.46 9.72 6.22
N ALA A 10 7.93 8.62 5.66
CA ALA A 10 6.47 8.42 5.65
C ALA A 10 5.95 8.29 7.09
N THR A 11 4.88 9.02 7.39
CA THR A 11 4.29 9.10 8.75
C THR A 11 2.93 8.44 8.83
N PHE A 12 2.36 8.02 7.70
CA PHE A 12 1.05 7.38 7.61
C PHE A 12 1.09 6.16 6.69
N ILE A 13 0.49 5.06 7.13
CA ILE A 13 -0.12 4.06 6.24
C ILE A 13 -1.56 4.52 5.99
N TYR A 14 -2.01 4.46 4.75
CA TYR A 14 -3.37 4.80 4.38
C TYR A 14 -4.03 3.69 3.57
N ILE A 15 -5.35 3.66 3.64
CA ILE A 15 -6.20 2.87 2.76
C ILE A 15 -7.16 3.83 2.06
N ALA A 16 -7.22 3.73 0.73
CA ALA A 16 -8.15 4.45 -0.11
C ALA A 16 -9.00 3.48 -0.91
N TYR A 17 -10.21 3.90 -1.26
CA TYR A 17 -11.18 3.14 -2.04
C TYR A 17 -11.66 3.99 -3.23
N SER A 18 -11.85 3.35 -4.38
CA SER A 18 -12.50 3.93 -5.56
C SER A 18 -13.86 3.25 -5.74
N LYS A 19 -14.93 4.03 -5.84
CA LYS A 19 -16.29 3.51 -6.11
C LYS A 19 -16.42 3.10 -7.57
N GLN A 20 -15.77 3.82 -8.48
CA GLN A 20 -15.82 3.56 -9.91
C GLN A 20 -15.20 2.20 -10.27
N SER A 21 -14.09 1.83 -9.64
CA SER A 21 -13.39 0.57 -9.92
C SER A 21 -13.60 -0.53 -8.89
N ASN A 22 -14.25 -0.22 -7.76
CA ASN A 22 -14.31 -1.08 -6.57
C ASN A 22 -12.93 -1.57 -6.09
N LEU A 23 -11.89 -0.75 -6.31
CA LEU A 23 -10.52 -1.07 -5.91
C LEU A 23 -10.15 -0.44 -4.56
N PHE A 24 -9.35 -1.19 -3.80
CA PHE A 24 -8.66 -0.68 -2.63
C PHE A 24 -7.20 -0.40 -2.94
N LYS A 25 -6.69 0.71 -2.45
CA LYS A 25 -5.28 1.06 -2.49
C LYS A 25 -4.76 1.21 -1.07
N VAL A 26 -3.75 0.41 -0.74
CA VAL A 26 -2.95 0.60 0.47
C VAL A 26 -1.65 1.30 0.07
N GLY A 27 -1.22 2.28 0.85
CA GLY A 27 0.02 2.99 0.60
C GLY A 27 0.57 3.69 1.81
N ILE A 28 1.75 4.29 1.63
CA ILE A 28 2.42 5.10 2.64
C ILE A 28 2.56 6.55 2.16
N THR A 29 2.45 7.50 3.09
CA THR A 29 2.56 8.93 2.78
C THR A 29 3.05 9.73 3.98
N LYS A 30 3.57 10.94 3.71
CA LYS A 30 3.88 11.96 4.72
C LYS A 30 2.67 12.84 5.03
N ASN A 31 1.77 12.96 4.07
CA ASN A 31 0.58 13.80 4.13
C ASN A 31 -0.55 13.08 3.38
N THR A 32 -1.65 12.84 4.08
CA THR A 32 -2.81 12.14 3.52
C THR A 32 -3.50 13.02 2.47
N SER A 33 -3.89 14.25 2.80
CA SER A 33 -4.59 15.14 1.86
C SER A 33 -3.87 15.30 0.52
N ARG A 34 -2.57 15.66 0.51
CA ARG A 34 -1.82 15.80 -0.75
C ARG A 34 -1.72 14.49 -1.54
N ARG A 35 -1.76 13.36 -0.85
CA ARG A 35 -1.65 12.05 -1.50
C ARG A 35 -2.95 11.66 -2.21
N ILE A 36 -4.13 11.99 -1.67
CA ILE A 36 -5.41 11.71 -2.36
C ILE A 36 -5.50 12.51 -3.65
N ASP A 37 -5.14 13.80 -3.60
CA ASP A 37 -5.13 14.68 -4.75
C ASP A 37 -4.17 14.16 -5.83
N ALA A 38 -2.95 13.78 -5.43
CA ALA A 38 -1.95 13.25 -6.35
C ALA A 38 -2.40 11.95 -7.03
N ILE A 39 -3.04 11.02 -6.33
CA ILE A 39 -3.50 9.76 -6.96
C ILE A 39 -4.71 9.97 -7.86
N ASN A 40 -5.58 10.93 -7.55
CA ASN A 40 -6.70 11.30 -8.41
C ASN A 40 -6.24 12.03 -9.67
N GLN A 41 -5.28 12.95 -9.55
CA GLN A 41 -4.67 13.64 -10.70
C GLN A 41 -3.90 12.66 -11.60
N ALA A 42 -3.15 11.73 -11.02
CA ALA A 42 -2.41 10.71 -11.76
C ALA A 42 -3.31 9.64 -12.40
N LYS A 43 -4.62 9.65 -12.12
CA LYS A 43 -5.59 8.65 -12.57
C LYS A 43 -5.11 7.22 -12.34
N LEU A 44 -4.61 6.94 -11.14
CA LEU A 44 -4.02 5.63 -10.85
C LEU A 44 -5.06 4.53 -11.03
N GLY A 45 -4.78 3.55 -11.89
CA GLY A 45 -5.75 2.50 -12.25
C GLY A 45 -6.87 3.00 -13.17
N MET A 46 -6.61 4.09 -13.92
CA MET A 46 -7.58 4.77 -14.78
C MET A 46 -8.80 5.35 -14.04
N VAL A 47 -8.68 5.54 -12.72
CA VAL A 47 -9.71 6.12 -11.86
C VAL A 47 -9.22 7.36 -11.12
N SER A 48 -10.14 8.28 -10.88
CA SER A 48 -9.90 9.61 -10.29
C SER A 48 -10.82 9.95 -9.13
N ASP A 49 -11.50 8.95 -8.56
CA ASP A 49 -12.48 9.07 -7.49
C ASP A 49 -11.98 8.42 -6.18
N TRP A 50 -10.67 8.31 -5.99
CA TRP A 50 -10.11 7.75 -4.77
C TRP A 50 -10.52 8.60 -3.56
N VAL A 51 -11.03 7.94 -2.54
CA VAL A 51 -11.39 8.52 -1.24
C VAL A 51 -10.71 7.73 -0.12
N TYR A 52 -10.27 8.42 0.93
CA TYR A 52 -9.75 7.74 2.12
C TYR A 52 -10.86 7.00 2.87
N ILE A 53 -10.55 5.77 3.25
CA ILE A 53 -11.40 5.00 4.18
C ILE A 53 -10.78 4.88 5.56
N GLY A 54 -9.45 5.06 5.67
CA GLY A 54 -8.75 5.06 6.94
C GLY A 54 -7.26 5.27 6.80
N PHE A 55 -6.61 5.63 7.91
CA PHE A 55 -5.16 5.73 8.00
C PHE A 55 -4.68 5.41 9.42
N VAL A 56 -3.43 4.95 9.50
CA VAL A 56 -2.71 4.72 10.75
C VAL A 56 -1.47 5.60 10.74
N ARG A 57 -1.30 6.41 11.79
CA ARG A 57 -0.09 7.22 12.00
C ARG A 57 1.02 6.31 12.53
N LEU A 58 2.17 6.31 11.86
CA LEU A 58 3.31 5.45 12.19
C LEU A 58 4.26 6.06 13.24
N GLY A 59 4.18 7.38 13.46
CA GLY A 59 5.16 8.13 14.27
C GLY A 59 6.24 8.80 13.42
N ALA A 60 6.97 9.76 14.00
CA ALA A 60 8.10 10.40 13.34
C ALA A 60 9.31 9.45 13.37
N GLY A 61 9.93 9.19 12.22
CA GLY A 61 11.16 8.41 12.14
C GLY A 61 10.99 6.90 11.92
N VAL A 62 9.79 6.42 11.54
CA VAL A 62 9.71 5.06 10.99
C VAL A 62 10.39 5.07 9.62
N LEU A 63 11.62 4.58 9.59
CA LEU A 63 12.28 4.13 8.38
C LEU A 63 11.39 3.04 7.79
N VAL A 64 10.44 3.43 6.93
CA VAL A 64 9.86 2.51 5.99
C VAL A 64 10.94 2.27 4.95
N VAL A 65 11.91 1.43 5.33
CA VAL A 65 12.71 0.70 4.36
C VAL A 65 11.66 -0.11 3.63
N THR A 66 11.19 0.37 2.49
CA THR A 66 10.27 -0.39 1.66
C THR A 66 11.03 -1.67 1.32
N PRO A 67 10.70 -2.83 1.91
CA PRO A 67 11.31 -4.07 1.51
C PRO A 67 10.52 -4.59 0.31
N ILE A 68 9.94 -3.73 -0.54
CA ILE A 68 9.19 -4.22 -1.69
C ILE A 68 10.12 -4.85 -2.73
N ASP A 69 11.42 -4.54 -2.67
CA ASP A 69 12.42 -5.23 -3.46
C ASP A 69 12.70 -6.65 -2.93
N LEU A 70 12.33 -6.97 -1.67
CA LEU A 70 12.70 -8.24 -1.01
C LEU A 70 11.60 -8.96 -0.22
N LEU A 71 10.37 -8.45 -0.12
CA LEU A 71 9.26 -9.06 0.60
C LEU A 71 7.99 -9.01 -0.27
N MET A 72 7.58 -10.15 -0.83
CA MET A 72 6.31 -10.29 -1.53
C MET A 72 5.22 -10.60 -0.50
N VAL A 73 4.11 -9.88 -0.56
CA VAL A 73 2.93 -10.15 0.28
C VAL A 73 1.83 -10.72 -0.60
N LYS A 74 1.32 -11.91 -0.27
CA LYS A 74 0.16 -12.53 -0.94
C LYS A 74 -1.01 -12.57 0.04
N PHE A 75 -2.13 -12.01 -0.39
CA PHE A 75 -3.40 -12.19 0.28
C PHE A 75 -4.19 -13.28 -0.44
N THR A 76 -4.72 -14.23 0.32
CA THR A 76 -5.70 -15.20 -0.18
C THR A 76 -7.02 -14.94 0.50
N PHE A 77 -8.05 -14.71 -0.29
CA PHE A 77 -9.42 -14.49 0.17
C PHE A 77 -10.25 -15.72 -0.13
N TYR A 78 -10.94 -16.25 0.86
CA TYR A 78 -11.94 -17.28 0.62
C TYR A 78 -13.11 -17.16 1.61
N LYS A 79 -14.30 -17.49 1.11
CA LYS A 79 -15.53 -17.51 1.90
C LYS A 79 -15.57 -18.80 2.72
N ARG A 80 -15.75 -18.70 4.03
CA ARG A 80 -16.07 -19.84 4.90
C ARG A 80 -17.40 -19.56 5.58
N SER A 81 -18.45 -20.22 5.11
CA SER A 81 -19.84 -19.93 5.49
C SER A 81 -20.19 -18.45 5.23
N ASN A 82 -20.55 -17.68 6.27
CA ASN A 82 -20.88 -16.25 6.14
C ASN A 82 -19.69 -15.31 6.43
N ASN A 83 -18.50 -15.86 6.68
CA ASN A 83 -17.31 -15.07 6.99
C ASN A 83 -16.36 -15.02 5.79
N LEU A 84 -15.82 -13.84 5.51
CA LEU A 84 -14.67 -13.68 4.62
C LEU A 84 -13.41 -13.94 5.42
N ILE A 85 -12.65 -14.97 5.03
CA ILE A 85 -11.35 -15.26 5.65
C ILE A 85 -10.26 -14.67 4.77
N VAL A 86 -9.30 -14.00 5.42
CA VAL A 86 -8.13 -13.41 4.78
C VAL A 86 -6.89 -14.08 5.35
N HIS A 87 -6.13 -14.77 4.50
CA HIS A 87 -4.81 -15.28 4.86
C HIS A 87 -3.74 -14.32 4.33
N LEU A 88 -2.88 -13.85 5.24
CA LEU A 88 -1.72 -13.02 4.94
C LEU A 88 -0.47 -13.89 4.90
N PHE A 89 0.17 -13.99 3.74
CA PHE A 89 1.48 -14.61 3.59
C PHE A 89 2.51 -13.54 3.25
N ALA A 90 3.63 -13.54 3.99
CA ALA A 90 4.80 -12.73 3.69
C ALA A 90 5.93 -13.66 3.23
N PHE A 91 6.49 -13.37 2.06
CA PHE A 91 7.59 -14.14 1.47
C PHE A 91 8.80 -13.24 1.35
N ARG A 92 9.96 -13.71 1.78
CA ARG A 92 11.22 -13.05 1.47
C ARG A 92 11.66 -13.47 0.06
N LYS A 93 11.87 -12.51 -0.85
CA LYS A 93 12.55 -12.74 -2.11
C LYS A 93 14.01 -13.05 -1.77
N THR A 94 14.39 -14.31 -1.85
CA THR A 94 15.81 -14.70 -1.85
C THR A 94 16.35 -14.38 -3.23
N ASN A 95 17.31 -13.46 -3.32
CA ASN A 95 18.09 -13.30 -4.56
C ASN A 95 18.72 -14.66 -4.85
N GLY A 96 18.35 -15.30 -5.95
CA GLY A 96 18.97 -16.54 -6.39
C GLY A 96 20.44 -16.28 -6.72
N PHE A 97 21.32 -16.51 -5.76
CA PHE A 97 22.69 -16.90 -6.04
C PHE A 97 22.73 -18.42 -5.83
N SER A 98 22.63 -19.15 -6.94
CA SER A 98 23.12 -20.52 -7.03
C SER A 98 24.65 -20.46 -6.99
N TYR A 99 25.27 -21.12 -6.02
CA TYR A 99 26.62 -21.66 -6.18
C TYR A 99 26.55 -22.90 -7.06
#